data_AF-A0A3A4W5U9-F1
#
_entry.id   AF-A0A3A4W5U9-F1
#
_cell.length_a   1.000
_cell.length_b   1.000
_cell.length_c   1.000
_cell.angle_alpha   90.00
_cell.angle_beta   90.00
_cell.angle_gamma   90.00
#
_symmetry.space_group_name_H-M   'P 1'
#
loop_
_entity.id
_entity.type
_entity.pdbx_description
1 polymer ?
#
loop_
_entity_poly.entity_id
_entity_poly.type
_entity_poly.pdbx_seq_one_letter_code
_entity_poly.pdbx_strand_id
1 'polypeptide(L)'
;MKAKAHIVLAPEILEEVDQIAGKRRRSCFIEEATREKLEREKFLKVLDETKGAWKDKSHPDLKGPGDMELYVREKRRSYQKRLKGILSE
;
A
#
# COMPACT_ATOMS: atom_id res chain seq x y z
N MET A 1 -12.30 -20.38 7.85
CA MET A 1 -13.41 -21.09 7.18
C MET A 1 -13.18 -20.99 5.68
N LYS A 2 -13.33 -22.09 4.90
CA LYS A 2 -13.14 -22.05 3.45
C LYS A 2 -14.51 -21.94 2.76
N ALA A 3 -14.68 -20.96 1.87
CA ALA A 3 -15.87 -20.80 1.05
C ALA A 3 -15.56 -21.20 -0.40
N LYS A 4 -16.52 -21.81 -1.09
CA LYS A 4 -16.41 -22.15 -2.52
C LYS A 4 -17.27 -21.17 -3.32
N ALA A 5 -16.71 -20.64 -4.41
CA ALA A 5 -17.40 -19.80 -5.36
C ALA A 5 -17.32 -20.44 -6.75
N HIS A 6 -18.43 -20.43 -7.50
CA HIS A 6 -18.45 -20.80 -8.90
C HIS A 6 -18.40 -19.51 -9.73
N ILE A 7 -17.34 -19.34 -10.50
CA ILE A 7 -17.08 -18.14 -11.31
C ILE A 7 -16.85 -18.54 -12.76
N VAL A 8 -17.36 -17.71 -13.69
CA VAL A 8 -17.16 -17.90 -15.12
C VAL A 8 -16.03 -16.97 -15.55
N LEU A 9 -15.00 -17.54 -16.18
CA LEU A 9 -13.84 -16.82 -16.69
C LEU A 9 -13.69 -17.16 -18.18
N ALA A 10 -13.15 -16.22 -18.96
CA ALA A 10 -12.82 -16.48 -20.34
C ALA A 10 -11.75 -17.60 -20.43
N PRO A 11 -11.83 -18.50 -21.43
CA PRO A 11 -10.89 -19.61 -21.58
C PRO A 11 -9.43 -19.13 -21.68
N GLU A 12 -9.18 -18.11 -22.48
CA GLU A 12 -7.87 -17.47 -22.66
C GLU A 12 -7.26 -17.00 -21.33
N ILE A 13 -8.05 -16.39 -20.44
CA ILE A 13 -7.57 -15.97 -19.11
C ILE A 13 -7.20 -17.18 -18.24
N LEU A 14 -8.00 -18.25 -18.29
CA LEU A 14 -7.71 -19.48 -17.54
C LEU A 14 -6.44 -20.15 -18.04
N GLU A 15 -6.18 -20.13 -19.34
CA GLU A 15 -4.95 -20.65 -19.95
C GLU A 15 -3.72 -19.84 -19.52
N GLU A 16 -3.80 -18.52 -19.55
CA GLU A 16 -2.71 -17.65 -19.07
C GLU A 16 -2.40 -17.89 -17.59
N VAL A 17 -3.44 -17.98 -16.74
CA VAL A 17 -3.27 -18.31 -15.31
C VAL A 17 -2.59 -19.66 -15.14
N ASP A 18 -2.93 -20.66 -15.96
CA ASP A 18 -2.30 -21.97 -15.93
C ASP A 18 -0.82 -21.94 -16.35
N GLN A 19 -0.47 -21.12 -17.34
CA GLN A 19 0.91 -20.95 -17.76
C GLN A 19 1.77 -20.32 -16.67
N ILE A 20 1.22 -19.32 -15.95
CA ILE A 20 1.93 -18.58 -14.91
C ILE A 20 1.95 -19.35 -13.59
N ALA A 21 0.78 -19.72 -13.08
CA ALA A 21 0.64 -20.36 -11.77
C ALA A 21 0.96 -21.86 -11.83
N GLY A 22 0.82 -22.50 -12.99
CA GLY A 22 0.89 -23.95 -13.13
C GLY A 22 -0.42 -24.65 -12.74
N LYS A 23 -0.53 -25.92 -13.16
CA LYS A 23 -1.72 -26.74 -12.93
C LYS A 23 -2.04 -26.86 -11.43
N ARG A 24 -3.33 -26.81 -11.08
CA ARG A 24 -3.89 -26.91 -9.71
C ARG A 24 -3.60 -25.73 -8.78
N ARG A 25 -2.99 -24.64 -9.25
CA ARG A 25 -2.76 -23.42 -8.45
C ARG A 25 -3.66 -22.23 -8.82
N ARG A 26 -4.64 -22.43 -9.70
CA ARG A 26 -5.60 -21.40 -10.12
C ARG A 26 -6.32 -20.71 -8.95
N SER A 27 -6.81 -21.47 -7.97
CA SER A 27 -7.54 -20.87 -6.83
C SER A 27 -6.63 -19.99 -5.97
N CYS A 28 -5.38 -20.40 -5.77
CA CYS A 28 -4.38 -19.63 -5.03
C CYS A 28 -4.05 -18.33 -5.77
N PHE A 29 -3.81 -18.43 -7.08
CA PHE A 29 -3.52 -17.28 -7.93
C PHE A 29 -4.68 -16.26 -7.95
N ILE A 30 -5.91 -16.75 -8.14
CA ILE A 30 -7.10 -15.89 -8.17
C ILE A 30 -7.35 -15.26 -6.80
N GLU A 31 -7.13 -15.99 -5.70
CA GLU A 31 -7.27 -15.43 -4.34
C GLU A 31 -6.29 -14.28 -4.11
N GLU A 32 -5.01 -14.48 -4.48
CA GLU A 32 -3.95 -13.47 -4.33
C GLU A 32 -4.24 -12.24 -5.19
N ALA A 33 -4.53 -12.43 -6.48
CA ALA A 33 -4.89 -11.32 -7.37
C ALA A 33 -6.14 -10.56 -6.90
N THR A 34 -7.14 -11.27 -6.36
CA THR A 34 -8.35 -10.65 -5.80
C THR A 34 -8.01 -9.84 -4.56
N ARG A 35 -7.13 -10.35 -3.68
CA ARG A 35 -6.68 -9.66 -2.48
C ARG A 35 -5.97 -8.35 -2.83
N GLU A 36 -5.01 -8.39 -3.75
CA GLU A 36 -4.30 -7.20 -4.22
C GLU A 36 -5.26 -6.15 -4.80
N LYS A 37 -6.22 -6.59 -5.63
CA LYS A 37 -7.22 -5.70 -6.21
C LYS A 37 -8.10 -5.07 -5.13
N LEU A 38 -8.57 -5.85 -4.16
CA LEU A 38 -9.39 -5.35 -3.04
C LEU A 38 -8.62 -4.33 -2.18
N GLU A 39 -7.35 -4.57 -1.90
CA GLU A 39 -6.51 -3.62 -1.15
C GLU A 39 -6.35 -2.31 -1.92
N ARG A 40 -6.10 -2.38 -3.23
CA ARG A 40 -6.01 -1.20 -4.09
C ARG A 40 -7.31 -0.39 -4.10
N GLU A 41 -8.47 -1.05 -4.27
CA GLU A 41 -9.76 -0.36 -4.27
C GLU A 41 -10.06 0.30 -2.91
N LYS A 42 -9.78 -0.39 -1.80
CA LYS A 42 -9.90 0.19 -0.46
C LYS A 42 -9.01 1.40 -0.29
N PHE A 43 -7.76 1.32 -0.75
CA PHE A 43 -6.82 2.44 -0.66
C PHE A 43 -7.29 3.65 -1.46
N LEU A 44 -7.75 3.44 -2.70
CA LEU A 44 -8.29 4.51 -3.54
C LEU A 44 -9.50 5.17 -2.89
N LYS A 45 -10.41 4.38 -2.31
CA LYS A 45 -11.56 4.92 -1.58
C LYS A 45 -11.14 5.78 -0.39
N VAL A 46 -10.16 5.33 0.40
CA VAL A 46 -9.62 6.10 1.52
C VAL A 46 -8.97 7.40 1.03
N LEU A 47 -8.22 7.38 -0.08
CA LEU A 47 -7.63 8.60 -0.65
C LEU A 47 -8.69 9.61 -1.06
N ASP A 48 -9.80 9.15 -1.64
CA ASP A 48 -10.91 10.02 -2.01
C ASP A 48 -11.60 10.61 -0.78
N GLU A 49 -11.91 9.78 0.21
CA GLU A 49 -12.56 10.20 1.47
C GLU A 49 -11.68 11.15 2.31
N THR A 50 -10.36 10.97 2.27
CA THR A 50 -9.41 11.79 3.04
C THR A 50 -8.84 12.96 2.26
N LYS A 51 -9.30 13.17 1.02
CA LYS A 51 -8.86 14.29 0.19
C LYS A 51 -9.13 15.62 0.90
N GLY A 52 -8.08 16.42 1.06
CA GLY A 52 -8.17 17.71 1.75
C GLY A 52 -8.16 17.63 3.29
N ALA A 53 -7.97 16.44 3.87
CA ALA A 53 -7.66 16.30 5.30
C ALA A 53 -6.32 16.99 5.65
N TRP A 54 -5.36 16.99 4.71
CA TRP A 54 -4.11 17.73 4.81
C TRP A 54 -4.26 19.10 4.13
N LYS A 55 -4.17 20.18 4.89
CA LYS A 55 -4.28 21.56 4.39
C LYS A 55 -2.99 22.32 4.67
N ASP A 56 -2.56 23.16 3.72
CA ASP A 56 -1.37 24.02 3.89
C ASP A 56 -1.47 24.94 5.11
N LYS A 57 -2.69 25.36 5.47
CA LYS A 57 -2.94 26.16 6.69
C LYS A 57 -2.60 25.39 7.97
N SER A 58 -2.72 24.07 7.96
CA SER A 58 -2.40 23.20 9.10
C SER A 58 -0.89 22.89 9.18
N HIS A 59 -0.15 23.09 8.09
CA HIS A 59 1.27 22.75 7.97
C HIS A 59 2.05 23.89 7.28
N PRO A 60 2.15 25.07 7.90
CA PRO A 60 2.88 26.20 7.34
C PRO A 60 4.39 25.92 7.21
N ASP A 61 4.91 24.98 8.01
CA ASP A 61 6.28 24.49 8.05
C ASP A 61 6.68 23.63 6.83
N LEU A 62 5.74 23.33 5.93
CA LEU A 62 5.94 22.52 4.73
C LEU A 62 5.55 23.24 3.44
N LYS A 63 5.34 24.55 3.50
CA LYS A 63 4.73 25.34 2.41
C LYS A 63 5.74 25.81 1.35
N GLY A 64 6.96 26.12 1.76
CA GLY A 64 8.00 26.73 0.95
C GLY A 64 8.82 25.74 0.11
N PRO A 65 9.43 26.19 -1.00
CA PRO A 65 10.44 25.41 -1.70
C PRO A 65 11.63 25.15 -0.78
N GLY A 66 11.86 23.88 -0.41
CA GLY A 66 12.94 23.46 0.50
C GLY A 66 12.49 23.10 1.92
N ASP A 67 11.26 23.45 2.31
CA ASP A 67 10.74 23.16 3.66
C ASP A 67 10.60 21.66 3.93
N MET A 68 10.21 20.89 2.90
CA MET A 68 10.20 19.42 2.97
C MET A 68 11.59 18.86 3.30
N GLU A 69 12.66 19.41 2.71
CA GLU A 69 14.01 18.92 2.94
C GLU A 69 14.46 19.20 4.38
N LEU A 70 14.17 20.41 4.89
CA LEU A 70 14.43 20.79 6.28
C LEU A 70 13.67 19.87 7.25
N TYR A 71 12.36 19.68 7.02
CA TYR A 71 11.54 18.79 7.83
C TYR A 71 12.08 17.35 7.86
N VAL A 72 12.39 16.78 6.69
CA VAL A 72 12.95 15.41 6.59
C VAL A 72 14.29 15.32 7.34
N ARG A 73 15.16 16.32 7.19
CA ARG A 73 16.46 16.37 7.87
C ARG A 73 16.31 16.41 9.38
N GLU A 74 15.40 17.23 9.89
CA GLU A 74 15.13 17.33 11.33
C GLU A 74 14.56 16.04 11.90
N LYS A 75 13.57 15.43 11.24
CA LYS A 75 13.01 14.14 11.66
C LYS A 75 14.08 13.04 11.71
N ARG A 76 14.92 12.94 10.67
CA ARG A 76 16.03 11.97 10.65
C ARG A 76 17.01 12.20 11.80
N ARG A 77 17.38 13.45 12.09
CA ARG A 77 18.27 13.79 13.22
C ARG A 77 17.64 13.42 14.56
N SER A 78 16.35 13.66 14.73
CA SER A 78 15.60 13.28 15.93
C SER A 78 15.58 11.76 16.13
N TYR A 79 15.29 10.99 15.08
CA TYR A 79 15.29 9.53 15.14
C TYR A 79 16.67 8.97 15.46
N GLN A 80 17.74 9.51 14.87
CA GLN A 80 19.11 9.09 15.17
C GLN A 80 19.50 9.39 16.62
N LYS A 81 19.12 10.55 17.17
CA LYS A 81 19.35 10.85 18.60
C LYS A 81 18.64 9.84 19.50
N ARG A 82 17.37 9.54 19.21
CA ARG A 82 16.59 8.56 19.98
C ARG A 82 17.19 7.16 19.90
N LEU A 83 17.58 6.71 18.71
CA LEU A 83 18.20 5.40 18.50
C LEU A 83 19.53 5.28 19.27
N LYS A 84 20.35 6.34 19.27
CA LYS A 84 21.59 6.36 20.07
C LYS A 84 21.32 6.25 21.56
N GLY A 85 20.29 6.92 22.08
CA GLY A 85 19.88 6.80 23.49
C GLY A 85 19.51 5.37 23.88
N ILE A 86 18.72 4.69 23.03
CA ILE A 86 18.31 3.29 23.26
C ILE A 86 19.49 2.32 23.21
N LEU A 87 20.48 2.57 22.35
CA LEU A 87 21.67 1.72 22.20
C LEU A 87 22.76 2.02 23.24
N SER A 88 22.62 3.10 24.01
CA SER A 88 23.56 3.51 25.06
C SER A 88 23.10 3.19 26.48
N GLU A 89 21.90 2.61 26.63
CA GLU A 89 21.39 1.97 27.86
C GLU A 89 21.66 0.46 27.82
#